data_AF-A0A4Q4RCJ0-F1
#
_entry.id   AF-A0A4Q4RCJ0-F1
#
_cell.length_a   1.000
_cell.length_b   1.000
_cell.length_c   1.000
_cell.angle_alpha   90.00
_cell.angle_beta   90.00
_cell.angle_gamma   90.00
#
_symmetry.space_group_name_H-M   'P 1'
#
loop_
_entity.id
_entity.type
_entity.pdbx_description
1 polymer ?
#
loop_
_entity_poly.entity_id
_entity_poly.type
_entity_poly.pdbx_seq_one_letter_code
_entity_poly.pdbx_strand_id
1 'polypeptide(L)'
;MVSHSKVAATLLPFFFSVTFAQDQGGAFTPNQGSWGPVINFPIIPVAAYIVPEWPSPTRMMVYSAFSPNSFGGERGITQFAEYNLVSGQMSTRQVSETNHDMFCPGMSQLGDGRLIITGGSNAEKTTIYQPETNTFVPGPDMKVPRGYQSSAVLSNGKVFTIGGSWSGPRGGKPGEIYDPASNSWTLLPGAAVEPMLTYDHEGIFREDNHAWLFPWRNGTVFQAGPSKAMNWYYTDGEGGVSPAGIRDDVNDAMCGVHVMYDVGKIFTAGGAQYYDRAPGLAVAHLMEINNVGAPVTAERIPDMHQQRAFANVVVLPDGKILVTGGQRWAQGFTDIDPVFTAEMFDPNTKTFTELAAEAIPRNYHSVSILLPDGTVFSGGGGLCWDDGTGGPSYHCRDTVDHPNGQIFTPPYLLTGAPRPIIQDVASSIVTHGGELRVKMQGSADGVTFSFIRIGSVTHNVNSDQRRIPLQPRIEGEEVVLPIMNDSGVVLPGAWYLFAVSAEGVPSVARTVWVKQA
;
A
#
# COMPACT_ATOMS: atom_id res chain seq x y z
N MET A 1 -37.02 42.50 -62.47
CA MET A 1 -36.87 43.07 -61.12
C MET A 1 -37.69 42.26 -60.13
N VAL A 2 -37.10 41.25 -59.50
CA VAL A 2 -37.51 40.58 -58.24
C VAL A 2 -36.22 39.90 -57.74
N SER A 3 -35.59 40.46 -56.69
CA SER A 3 -35.44 39.89 -55.33
C SER A 3 -34.79 38.50 -55.27
N HIS A 4 -33.66 38.39 -54.58
CA HIS A 4 -33.29 37.27 -53.68
C HIS A 4 -32.47 37.82 -52.52
N SER A 5 -32.97 37.57 -51.30
CA SER A 5 -32.42 37.91 -49.99
C SER A 5 -31.21 37.07 -49.61
N LYS A 6 -30.18 37.67 -48.99
CA LYS A 6 -29.16 36.95 -48.20
C LYS A 6 -29.25 37.40 -46.74
N VAL A 7 -29.51 36.45 -45.86
CA VAL A 7 -29.39 36.58 -44.41
C VAL A 7 -27.92 36.36 -44.05
N ALA A 8 -27.32 37.29 -43.31
CA ALA A 8 -26.01 37.12 -42.69
C ALA A 8 -26.20 36.67 -41.25
N ALA A 9 -25.67 35.50 -40.90
CA ALA A 9 -25.62 35.01 -39.53
C ALA A 9 -24.34 35.53 -38.85
N THR A 10 -24.51 36.31 -37.78
CA THR A 10 -23.42 36.74 -36.90
C THR A 10 -23.39 35.79 -35.70
N LEU A 11 -22.33 35.00 -35.57
CA LEU A 11 -22.06 34.15 -34.41
C LEU A 11 -21.53 35.02 -33.25
N LEU A 12 -22.28 35.09 -32.16
CA LEU A 12 -21.83 35.59 -30.85
C LEU A 12 -21.36 34.41 -29.99
N PRO A 13 -20.26 34.53 -29.23
CA PRO A 13 -19.82 33.47 -28.33
C PRO A 13 -20.68 33.47 -27.06
N PHE A 14 -21.28 32.31 -26.75
CA PHE A 14 -21.94 32.06 -25.47
C PHE A 14 -20.88 31.81 -24.39
N PHE A 15 -20.80 32.71 -23.40
CA PHE A 15 -20.12 32.41 -22.13
C PHE A 15 -21.10 31.64 -21.23
N PHE A 16 -20.84 30.35 -21.02
CA PHE A 16 -21.48 29.59 -19.94
C PHE A 16 -20.80 29.96 -18.61
N SER A 17 -21.54 30.64 -17.74
CA SER A 17 -21.19 30.77 -16.32
C SER A 17 -21.84 29.61 -15.57
N VAL A 18 -21.02 28.69 -15.07
CA VAL A 18 -21.49 27.62 -14.18
C VAL A 18 -21.57 28.20 -12.77
N THR A 19 -22.79 28.35 -12.26
CA THR A 19 -23.03 28.70 -10.85
C THR A 19 -22.98 27.41 -10.05
N PHE A 20 -22.01 27.27 -9.14
CA PHE A 20 -22.01 26.20 -8.16
C PHE A 20 -23.10 26.47 -7.12
N ALA A 21 -23.98 25.49 -6.91
CA ALA A 21 -24.87 25.49 -5.75
C ALA A 21 -24.01 25.28 -4.49
N GLN A 22 -24.10 26.22 -3.54
CA GLN A 22 -23.58 26.04 -2.18
C GLN A 22 -24.38 24.94 -1.50
N ASP A 23 -23.74 23.79 -1.28
CA ASP A 23 -24.25 22.82 -0.32
C ASP A 23 -23.86 23.24 1.10
N GLN A 24 -24.79 23.08 2.04
CA GLN A 24 -24.67 23.46 3.45
C GLN A 24 -23.71 22.46 4.12
N GLY A 25 -22.52 22.83 4.59
CA GLY A 25 -22.35 23.59 5.84
C GLY A 25 -21.66 22.76 6.93
N GLY A 26 -20.52 22.14 6.63
CA GLY A 26 -19.51 21.77 7.62
C GLY A 26 -18.33 22.72 7.47
N ALA A 27 -17.93 23.43 8.52
CA ALA A 27 -16.84 24.39 8.45
C ALA A 27 -15.54 23.69 8.01
N PHE A 28 -15.00 24.06 6.85
CA PHE A 28 -13.68 23.62 6.42
C PHE A 28 -12.64 24.08 7.44
N THR A 29 -12.06 23.15 8.18
CA THR A 29 -10.87 23.41 9.00
C THR A 29 -9.65 22.89 8.25
N PRO A 30 -8.80 23.77 7.68
CA PRO A 30 -7.64 23.40 6.86
C PRO A 30 -6.73 22.35 7.53
N ASN A 31 -6.69 22.36 8.87
CA ASN A 31 -5.85 21.47 9.68
C ASN A 31 -6.30 20.00 9.70
N GLN A 32 -7.49 19.67 9.18
CA GLN A 32 -8.03 18.31 9.15
C GLN A 32 -7.90 17.62 7.77
N GLY A 33 -7.35 18.29 6.77
CA GLY A 33 -7.35 17.76 5.40
C GLY A 33 -8.74 17.82 4.76
N SER A 34 -8.89 17.25 3.56
CA SER A 34 -10.16 17.24 2.84
C SER A 34 -10.32 15.98 2.01
N TRP A 35 -11.50 15.39 2.01
CA TRP A 35 -11.86 14.32 1.09
C TRP A 35 -12.42 14.88 -0.21
N GLY A 36 -11.96 14.33 -1.33
CA GLY A 36 -12.54 14.57 -2.65
C GLY A 36 -13.88 13.84 -2.83
N PRO A 37 -14.51 14.03 -4.00
CA PRO A 37 -15.75 13.33 -4.34
C PRO A 37 -15.54 11.81 -4.38
N VAL A 38 -16.63 11.06 -4.22
CA VAL A 38 -16.64 9.61 -4.42
C VAL A 38 -16.39 9.29 -5.89
N ILE A 39 -15.40 8.45 -6.14
CA ILE A 39 -15.00 7.91 -7.44
C ILE A 39 -15.59 6.51 -7.54
N ASN A 40 -16.52 6.28 -8.46
CA ASN A 40 -17.09 4.94 -8.68
C ASN A 40 -16.15 4.12 -9.57
N PHE A 41 -15.94 2.87 -9.18
CA PHE A 41 -15.19 1.85 -9.90
C PHE A 41 -16.14 0.79 -10.49
N PRO A 42 -15.74 0.10 -11.57
CA PRO A 42 -16.56 -0.96 -12.18
C PRO A 42 -16.39 -2.30 -11.45
N ILE A 43 -15.47 -2.35 -10.48
CA ILE A 43 -15.13 -3.49 -9.62
C ILE A 43 -14.90 -2.95 -8.20
N ILE A 44 -14.88 -3.83 -7.19
CA ILE A 44 -14.46 -3.47 -5.84
C ILE A 44 -12.93 -3.43 -5.75
N PRO A 45 -12.29 -2.28 -5.44
CA PRO A 45 -10.84 -2.18 -5.30
C PRO A 45 -10.30 -2.88 -4.05
N VAL A 46 -10.17 -4.22 -4.08
CA VAL A 46 -9.69 -5.00 -2.93
C VAL A 46 -8.17 -5.10 -2.84
N ALA A 47 -7.52 -4.84 -3.97
CA ALA A 47 -6.09 -4.67 -4.05
C ALA A 47 -5.76 -3.49 -4.97
N ALA A 48 -4.67 -2.79 -4.67
CA ALA A 48 -4.21 -1.63 -5.43
C ALA A 48 -2.68 -1.62 -5.59
N TYR A 49 -2.23 -1.09 -6.72
CA TYR A 49 -0.82 -0.86 -7.06
C TYR A 49 -0.70 0.42 -7.88
N ILE A 50 0.31 1.25 -7.58
CA ILE A 50 0.63 2.37 -8.48
C ILE A 50 1.61 1.88 -9.54
N VAL A 51 1.27 2.10 -10.80
CA VAL A 51 2.09 1.67 -11.93
C VAL A 51 3.30 2.61 -12.06
N PRO A 52 4.55 2.11 -11.96
CA PRO A 52 5.73 2.96 -12.12
C PRO A 52 5.85 3.47 -13.56
N GLU A 53 5.88 4.79 -13.74
CA GLU A 53 5.96 5.45 -15.05
C GLU A 53 6.86 6.69 -14.98
N TRP A 54 7.33 7.18 -16.12
CA TRP A 54 8.20 8.36 -16.21
C TRP A 54 7.47 9.55 -16.85
N PRO A 55 7.70 10.80 -16.38
CA PRO A 55 8.55 11.19 -15.24
C PRO A 55 7.91 10.99 -13.86
N SER A 56 6.62 10.63 -13.80
CA SER A 56 5.85 10.35 -12.58
C SER A 56 4.75 9.35 -12.94
N PRO A 57 4.29 8.50 -12.01
CA PRO A 57 3.15 7.64 -12.23
C PRO A 57 1.89 8.43 -12.60
N THR A 58 1.10 7.88 -13.52
CA THR A 58 -0.19 8.42 -13.95
C THR A 58 -1.31 7.40 -13.86
N ARG A 59 -1.00 6.14 -13.55
CA ARG A 59 -1.99 5.07 -13.43
C ARG A 59 -1.94 4.39 -12.06
N MET A 60 -3.12 4.17 -11.51
CA MET A 60 -3.36 3.25 -10.41
C MET A 60 -4.11 2.04 -10.94
N MET A 61 -3.59 0.85 -10.68
CA MET A 61 -4.24 -0.41 -11.01
C MET A 61 -4.91 -0.98 -9.77
N VAL A 62 -6.15 -1.44 -9.92
CA VAL A 62 -6.91 -2.10 -8.86
C VAL A 62 -7.49 -3.41 -9.37
N TYR A 63 -7.74 -4.36 -8.48
CA TYR A 63 -8.39 -5.63 -8.83
C TYR A 63 -9.24 -6.20 -7.70
N SER A 64 -10.14 -7.10 -8.08
CA SER A 64 -10.99 -7.88 -7.17
C SER A 64 -10.59 -9.36 -7.19
N ALA A 65 -11.36 -10.20 -7.87
CA ALA A 65 -11.23 -11.65 -7.98
C ALA A 65 -11.69 -12.07 -9.39
N PHE A 66 -12.18 -13.30 -9.59
CA PHE A 66 -12.80 -13.69 -10.86
C PHE A 66 -14.02 -12.85 -11.28
N SER A 67 -14.70 -12.22 -10.32
CA SER A 67 -15.86 -11.35 -10.54
C SER A 67 -15.60 -9.93 -10.02
N PRO A 68 -16.25 -8.89 -10.59
CA PRO A 68 -16.18 -7.52 -10.08
C PRO A 68 -16.52 -7.36 -8.60
N ASN A 69 -17.41 -8.21 -8.07
CA ASN A 69 -17.99 -8.12 -6.73
C ASN A 69 -18.05 -9.47 -6.00
N SER A 70 -17.49 -10.54 -6.55
CA SER A 70 -17.51 -11.86 -5.90
C SER A 70 -16.19 -12.59 -5.99
N PHE A 71 -15.91 -13.44 -5.00
CA PHE A 71 -14.76 -14.34 -4.94
C PHE A 71 -15.20 -15.75 -4.58
N GLY A 72 -14.41 -16.76 -4.91
CA GLY A 72 -14.72 -18.15 -4.54
C GLY A 72 -14.21 -19.16 -5.57
N GLY A 73 -13.70 -20.27 -5.03
CA GLY A 73 -13.12 -21.35 -5.83
C GLY A 73 -11.87 -20.94 -6.61
N GLU A 74 -11.41 -21.87 -7.44
CA GLU A 74 -10.27 -21.68 -8.34
C GLU A 74 -10.77 -21.41 -9.76
N ARG A 75 -10.79 -20.14 -10.16
CA ARG A 75 -11.43 -19.71 -11.41
C ARG A 75 -10.43 -19.33 -12.52
N GLY A 76 -9.16 -19.08 -12.17
CA GLY A 76 -8.10 -18.80 -13.14
C GLY A 76 -8.22 -17.45 -13.86
N ILE A 77 -9.08 -16.55 -13.37
CA ILE A 77 -9.41 -15.26 -13.99
C ILE A 77 -9.41 -14.19 -12.89
N THR A 78 -8.94 -12.99 -13.21
CA THR A 78 -9.02 -11.82 -12.33
C THR A 78 -9.56 -10.60 -13.05
N GLN A 79 -10.50 -9.87 -12.43
CA GLN A 79 -11.01 -8.59 -12.91
C GLN A 79 -10.16 -7.43 -12.40
N PHE A 80 -9.73 -6.57 -13.31
CA PHE A 80 -8.88 -5.42 -13.04
C PHE A 80 -9.53 -4.15 -13.60
N ALA A 81 -9.21 -3.02 -12.97
CA ALA A 81 -9.46 -1.69 -13.49
C ALA A 81 -8.20 -0.82 -13.37
N GLU A 82 -7.98 0.07 -14.33
CA GLU A 82 -6.91 1.08 -14.28
C GLU A 82 -7.56 2.47 -14.21
N TYR A 83 -7.19 3.24 -13.19
CA TYR A 83 -7.61 4.62 -13.00
C TYR A 83 -6.47 5.57 -13.37
N ASN A 84 -6.71 6.46 -14.34
CA ASN A 84 -5.77 7.50 -14.71
C ASN A 84 -5.86 8.66 -13.72
N LEU A 85 -4.78 8.87 -12.97
CA LEU A 85 -4.66 9.84 -11.89
C LEU A 85 -4.67 11.30 -12.38
N VAL A 86 -4.49 11.53 -13.69
CA VAL A 86 -4.45 12.87 -14.29
C VAL A 86 -5.79 13.22 -14.95
N SER A 87 -6.31 12.32 -15.79
CA SER A 87 -7.54 12.55 -16.54
C SER A 87 -8.81 12.12 -15.81
N GLY A 88 -8.68 11.29 -14.76
CA GLY A 88 -9.80 10.65 -14.08
C GLY A 88 -10.49 9.56 -14.91
N GLN A 89 -9.96 9.20 -16.08
CA GLN A 89 -10.51 8.14 -16.92
C GLN A 89 -10.20 6.77 -16.35
N MET A 90 -11.07 5.80 -16.65
CA MET A 90 -10.98 4.45 -16.12
C MET A 90 -11.14 3.43 -17.24
N SER A 91 -10.36 2.35 -17.18
CA SER A 91 -10.46 1.21 -18.08
C SER A 91 -10.61 -0.08 -17.28
N THR A 92 -11.12 -1.13 -17.91
CA THR A 92 -11.27 -2.46 -17.31
C THR A 92 -10.58 -3.50 -18.16
N ARG A 93 -10.08 -4.54 -17.50
CA ARG A 93 -9.45 -5.69 -18.16
C ARG A 93 -9.78 -6.95 -17.35
N GLN A 94 -10.08 -8.03 -18.05
CA GLN A 94 -10.14 -9.36 -17.47
C GLN A 94 -8.83 -10.06 -17.80
N VAL A 95 -8.10 -10.50 -16.79
CA VAL A 95 -6.82 -11.22 -16.94
C VAL A 95 -7.10 -12.71 -16.78
N SER A 96 -6.84 -13.47 -17.83
CA SER A 96 -6.99 -14.94 -17.85
C SER A 96 -5.79 -15.66 -18.46
N GLU A 97 -4.90 -14.91 -19.11
CA GLU A 97 -3.69 -15.40 -19.76
C GLU A 97 -2.69 -16.05 -18.80
N THR A 98 -2.80 -15.78 -17.49
CA THR A 98 -1.96 -16.39 -16.45
C THR A 98 -2.65 -17.53 -15.69
N ASN A 99 -3.92 -17.82 -16.01
CA ASN A 99 -4.75 -18.82 -15.33
C ASN A 99 -4.73 -18.65 -13.79
N HIS A 100 -4.89 -17.41 -13.33
CA HIS A 100 -4.75 -17.02 -11.94
C HIS A 100 -5.90 -16.08 -11.53
N ASP A 101 -6.75 -16.53 -10.61
CA ASP A 101 -7.59 -15.68 -9.76
C ASP A 101 -6.74 -15.21 -8.58
N MET A 102 -6.37 -13.93 -8.62
CA MET A 102 -5.39 -13.30 -7.74
C MET A 102 -6.00 -12.77 -6.44
N PHE A 103 -7.26 -13.06 -6.12
CA PHE A 103 -7.84 -12.64 -4.84
C PHE A 103 -7.14 -13.30 -3.66
N CYS A 104 -6.93 -12.58 -2.55
CA CYS A 104 -6.16 -13.01 -1.36
C CYS A 104 -4.64 -13.26 -1.53
N PRO A 105 -3.89 -12.51 -2.35
CA PRO A 105 -2.50 -12.87 -2.67
C PRO A 105 -1.49 -12.24 -1.71
N GLY A 106 -0.23 -12.65 -1.84
CA GLY A 106 0.93 -11.83 -1.47
C GLY A 106 1.38 -10.97 -2.65
N MET A 107 1.69 -9.69 -2.40
CA MET A 107 2.12 -8.72 -3.41
C MET A 107 3.48 -8.12 -3.08
N SER A 108 4.34 -7.94 -4.09
CA SER A 108 5.60 -7.20 -3.93
C SER A 108 6.08 -6.60 -5.25
N GLN A 109 6.64 -5.40 -5.22
CA GLN A 109 7.35 -4.81 -6.35
C GLN A 109 8.76 -5.40 -6.44
N LEU A 110 9.12 -5.95 -7.59
CA LEU A 110 10.45 -6.47 -7.89
C LEU A 110 11.49 -5.36 -8.03
N GLY A 111 12.78 -5.72 -7.96
CA GLY A 111 13.88 -4.77 -8.17
C GLY A 111 13.89 -4.11 -9.56
N ASP A 112 13.19 -4.72 -10.52
CA ASP A 112 12.95 -4.20 -11.85
C ASP A 112 11.54 -3.59 -12.04
N GLY A 113 10.88 -3.17 -10.96
CA GLY A 113 9.61 -2.41 -10.95
C GLY A 113 8.39 -3.16 -11.45
N ARG A 114 8.55 -4.40 -11.92
CA ARG A 114 7.44 -5.34 -12.11
C ARG A 114 6.77 -5.63 -10.78
N LEU A 115 5.49 -6.00 -10.81
CA LEU A 115 4.76 -6.44 -9.62
C LEU A 115 4.64 -7.97 -9.68
N ILE A 116 5.06 -8.66 -8.64
CA ILE A 116 4.77 -10.09 -8.44
C ILE A 116 3.52 -10.23 -7.56
N ILE A 117 2.62 -11.11 -7.97
CA ILE A 117 1.37 -11.46 -7.29
C ILE A 117 1.36 -12.98 -7.11
N THR A 118 1.21 -13.44 -5.87
CA THR A 118 1.43 -14.83 -5.48
C THR A 118 0.22 -15.42 -4.76
N GLY A 119 -0.15 -16.64 -5.13
CA GLY A 119 -1.21 -17.40 -4.49
C GLY A 119 -2.55 -16.66 -4.44
N GLY A 120 -3.31 -16.91 -3.38
CA GLY A 120 -4.69 -16.43 -3.27
C GLY A 120 -5.68 -17.51 -3.66
N SER A 121 -6.73 -17.18 -4.42
CA SER A 121 -7.74 -18.15 -4.85
C SER A 121 -7.12 -19.33 -5.57
N ASN A 122 -6.23 -19.09 -6.55
CA ASN A 122 -5.38 -20.13 -7.12
C ASN A 122 -4.04 -20.22 -6.34
N ALA A 123 -4.07 -20.98 -5.24
CA ALA A 123 -3.09 -20.88 -4.16
C ALA A 123 -1.60 -21.08 -4.54
N GLU A 124 -1.28 -21.84 -5.59
CA GLU A 124 0.12 -22.07 -5.99
C GLU A 124 0.65 -21.07 -7.03
N LYS A 125 -0.23 -20.31 -7.68
CA LYS A 125 0.12 -19.56 -8.88
C LYS A 125 0.95 -18.32 -8.58
N THR A 126 1.80 -17.97 -9.55
CA THR A 126 2.54 -16.71 -9.56
C THR A 126 2.21 -15.96 -10.84
N THR A 127 1.95 -14.66 -10.73
CA THR A 127 1.78 -13.78 -11.87
C THR A 127 2.69 -12.57 -11.74
N ILE A 128 3.29 -12.16 -12.85
CA ILE A 128 4.16 -10.98 -12.92
C ILE A 128 3.51 -9.97 -13.86
N TYR A 129 3.18 -8.79 -13.33
CA TYR A 129 2.76 -7.66 -14.12
C TYR A 129 3.97 -6.86 -14.61
N GLN A 130 3.98 -6.51 -15.90
CA GLN A 130 5.02 -5.75 -16.58
C GLN A 130 4.53 -4.33 -16.91
N PRO A 131 4.96 -3.30 -16.16
CA PRO A 131 4.52 -1.92 -16.39
C PRO A 131 4.81 -1.40 -17.81
N GLU A 132 5.98 -1.76 -18.37
CA GLU A 132 6.44 -1.28 -19.69
C GLU A 132 5.54 -1.72 -20.84
N THR A 133 5.03 -2.95 -20.79
CA THR A 133 4.18 -3.54 -21.84
C THR A 133 2.70 -3.56 -21.45
N ASN A 134 2.39 -3.19 -20.21
CA ASN A 134 1.07 -3.33 -19.59
C ASN A 134 0.49 -4.76 -19.60
N THR A 135 1.35 -5.79 -19.59
CA THR A 135 0.94 -7.20 -19.70
C THR A 135 1.16 -8.00 -18.43
N PHE A 136 0.46 -9.12 -18.33
CA PHE A 136 0.59 -10.08 -17.24
C PHE A 136 1.20 -11.36 -17.81
N VAL A 137 2.21 -11.89 -17.14
CA VAL A 137 2.85 -13.14 -17.54
C VAL A 137 2.84 -14.15 -16.40
N PRO A 138 2.67 -15.45 -16.70
CA PRO A 138 2.78 -16.47 -15.67
C PRO A 138 4.23 -16.55 -15.15
N GLY A 139 4.38 -16.62 -13.84
CA GLY A 139 5.62 -17.02 -13.17
C GLY A 139 5.63 -18.52 -12.86
N PRO A 140 6.71 -19.04 -12.25
CA PRO A 140 6.74 -20.40 -11.71
C PRO A 140 5.75 -20.54 -10.56
N ASP A 141 5.13 -21.70 -10.42
CA ASP A 141 4.32 -22.01 -9.24
C ASP A 141 5.19 -22.00 -7.97
N MET A 142 4.63 -21.50 -6.86
CA MET A 142 5.23 -21.59 -5.53
C MET A 142 5.43 -23.05 -5.13
N LYS A 143 6.38 -23.30 -4.24
CA LYS A 143 6.59 -24.64 -3.67
C LYS A 143 5.50 -25.02 -2.68
N VAL A 144 4.95 -24.03 -1.99
CA VAL A 144 3.82 -24.20 -1.07
C VAL A 144 2.66 -23.33 -1.56
N PRO A 145 1.46 -23.91 -1.78
CA PRO A 145 0.27 -23.13 -2.10
C PRO A 145 -0.17 -22.27 -0.90
N ARG A 146 -0.45 -20.98 -1.11
CA ARG A 146 -0.73 -19.97 -0.07
C ARG A 146 -1.88 -19.05 -0.47
N GLY A 147 -2.53 -18.47 0.52
CA GLY A 147 -3.41 -17.30 0.40
C GLY A 147 -3.41 -16.56 1.73
N TYR A 148 -3.49 -15.22 1.70
CA TYR A 148 -3.27 -14.34 2.87
C TYR A 148 -1.86 -14.36 3.45
N GLN A 149 -0.90 -14.94 2.75
CA GLN A 149 0.51 -14.74 3.05
C GLN A 149 0.90 -13.29 2.79
N SER A 150 1.91 -12.82 3.52
CA SER A 150 2.63 -11.60 3.15
C SER A 150 3.88 -11.98 2.37
N SER A 151 4.22 -11.18 1.37
CA SER A 151 5.49 -11.27 0.65
C SER A 151 6.26 -9.96 0.74
N ALA A 152 7.59 -9.99 0.63
CA ALA A 152 8.40 -8.78 0.61
C ALA A 152 9.67 -8.94 -0.24
N VAL A 153 10.03 -7.89 -0.97
CA VAL A 153 11.27 -7.81 -1.76
C VAL A 153 12.49 -7.52 -0.87
N LEU A 154 13.51 -8.35 -0.99
CA LEU A 154 14.70 -8.33 -0.14
C LEU A 154 15.77 -7.36 -0.68
N SER A 155 16.79 -7.11 0.14
CA SER A 155 17.94 -6.28 -0.21
C SER A 155 18.74 -6.78 -1.43
N ASN A 156 18.57 -8.06 -1.79
CA ASN A 156 19.19 -8.69 -2.96
C ASN A 156 18.23 -8.81 -4.15
N GLY A 157 17.04 -8.22 -4.09
CA GLY A 157 16.01 -8.22 -5.14
C GLY A 157 15.17 -9.50 -5.25
N LYS A 158 15.46 -10.53 -4.44
CA LYS A 158 14.60 -11.71 -4.31
C LYS A 158 13.32 -11.37 -3.54
N VAL A 159 12.32 -12.25 -3.56
CA VAL A 159 11.07 -12.06 -2.82
C VAL A 159 10.88 -13.19 -1.82
N PHE A 160 10.80 -12.85 -0.53
CA PHE A 160 10.48 -13.79 0.54
C PHE A 160 8.98 -13.79 0.80
N THR A 161 8.41 -14.97 1.09
CA THR A 161 7.01 -15.13 1.50
C THR A 161 6.89 -16.22 2.56
N ILE A 162 5.93 -16.10 3.47
CA ILE A 162 5.72 -17.05 4.58
C ILE A 162 4.26 -17.05 5.06
N GLY A 163 3.79 -18.18 5.58
CA GLY A 163 2.42 -18.33 6.09
C GLY A 163 1.37 -18.39 4.98
N GLY A 164 0.14 -18.00 5.33
CA GLY A 164 -1.00 -17.88 4.43
C GLY A 164 -1.83 -19.14 4.28
N SER A 165 -2.53 -19.55 5.35
CA SER A 165 -3.40 -20.73 5.39
C SER A 165 -4.85 -20.48 4.95
N TRP A 166 -5.15 -19.32 4.33
CA TRP A 166 -6.49 -19.03 3.81
C TRP A 166 -6.90 -19.95 2.65
N SER A 167 -5.96 -20.28 1.76
CA SER A 167 -6.17 -21.24 0.66
C SER A 167 -5.05 -22.28 0.60
N GLY A 168 -5.26 -23.35 -0.19
CA GLY A 168 -4.38 -24.51 -0.21
C GLY A 168 -4.43 -25.33 1.09
N PRO A 169 -3.43 -26.20 1.34
CA PRO A 169 -3.32 -26.94 2.61
C PRO A 169 -3.25 -26.00 3.81
N ARG A 170 -3.78 -26.39 4.97
CA ARG A 170 -3.73 -25.58 6.21
C ARG A 170 -2.50 -25.91 7.04
N GLY A 171 -1.79 -24.88 7.51
CA GLY A 171 -0.59 -25.01 8.33
C GLY A 171 0.63 -25.55 7.59
N GLY A 172 1.78 -25.56 8.26
CA GLY A 172 3.03 -26.09 7.71
C GLY A 172 3.54 -25.30 6.50
N LYS A 173 3.44 -23.95 6.56
CA LYS A 173 3.80 -23.04 5.47
C LYS A 173 5.06 -22.23 5.78
N PRO A 174 6.24 -22.88 5.85
CA PRO A 174 7.50 -22.19 6.13
C PRO A 174 7.82 -21.19 5.03
N GLY A 175 8.90 -20.42 5.19
CA GLY A 175 9.35 -19.47 4.20
C GLY A 175 9.67 -20.13 2.86
N GLU A 176 9.48 -19.39 1.78
CA GLU A 176 10.08 -19.68 0.48
C GLU A 176 10.51 -18.38 -0.20
N ILE A 177 11.42 -18.50 -1.15
CA ILE A 177 12.04 -17.36 -1.82
C ILE A 177 11.95 -17.49 -3.34
N TYR A 178 11.49 -16.43 -3.99
CA TYR A 178 11.52 -16.28 -5.44
C TYR A 178 12.79 -15.55 -5.85
N ASP A 179 13.49 -16.11 -6.81
CA ASP A 179 14.63 -15.49 -7.47
C ASP A 179 14.23 -15.02 -8.88
N PRO A 180 14.12 -13.70 -9.12
CA PRO A 180 13.79 -13.16 -10.45
C PRO A 180 14.81 -13.51 -11.53
N ALA A 181 16.08 -13.74 -11.17
CA ALA A 181 17.14 -14.00 -12.14
C ALA A 181 17.05 -15.42 -12.72
N SER A 182 16.76 -16.41 -11.87
CA SER A 182 16.52 -17.80 -12.31
C SER A 182 15.04 -18.11 -12.57
N ASN A 183 14.15 -17.17 -12.26
CA ASN A 183 12.70 -17.31 -12.36
C ASN A 183 12.20 -18.59 -11.67
N SER A 184 12.54 -18.76 -10.39
CA SER A 184 12.26 -19.99 -9.64
C SER A 184 12.00 -19.75 -8.15
N TRP A 185 11.10 -20.54 -7.57
CA TRP A 185 10.89 -20.63 -6.12
C TRP A 185 11.80 -21.68 -5.47
N THR A 186 12.34 -21.36 -4.30
CA THR A 186 13.10 -22.26 -3.44
C THR A 186 12.50 -22.27 -2.04
N LEU A 187 12.20 -23.47 -1.52
CA LEU A 187 11.69 -23.63 -0.16
C LEU A 187 12.80 -23.34 0.87
N LEU A 188 12.44 -22.69 1.97
CA LEU A 188 13.33 -22.38 3.10
C LEU A 188 12.78 -23.06 4.37
N PRO A 189 12.98 -24.37 4.55
CA PRO A 189 12.39 -25.10 5.67
C PRO A 189 12.86 -24.61 7.05
N GLY A 190 14.04 -23.98 7.14
CA GLY A 190 14.55 -23.37 8.37
C GLY A 190 13.86 -22.05 8.73
N ALA A 191 13.22 -21.37 7.77
CA ALA A 191 12.34 -20.23 8.03
C ALA A 191 10.96 -20.71 8.52
N ALA A 192 10.94 -21.32 9.71
CA ALA A 192 9.77 -21.94 10.30
C ALA A 192 8.64 -20.92 10.57
N VAL A 193 7.39 -21.30 10.32
CA VAL A 193 6.20 -20.42 10.44
C VAL A 193 5.72 -20.30 11.89
N GLU A 194 6.00 -21.31 12.70
CA GLU A 194 5.48 -21.48 14.06
C GLU A 194 5.79 -20.30 15.00
N PRO A 195 6.99 -19.68 14.98
CA PRO A 195 7.31 -18.58 15.89
C PRO A 195 6.52 -17.29 15.65
N MET A 196 5.91 -17.12 14.48
CA MET A 196 5.11 -15.93 14.16
C MET A 196 3.60 -16.15 14.27
N LEU A 197 3.14 -17.35 14.67
CA LEU A 197 1.71 -17.62 14.79
C LEU A 197 1.08 -16.73 15.86
N THR A 198 -0.08 -16.16 15.51
CA THR A 198 -0.99 -15.57 16.49
C THR A 198 -1.76 -16.66 17.24
N TYR A 199 -2.51 -16.30 18.27
CA TYR A 199 -3.55 -17.16 18.83
C TYR A 199 -4.91 -16.74 18.27
N ASP A 200 -5.52 -17.58 17.44
CA ASP A 200 -6.82 -17.31 16.82
C ASP A 200 -7.87 -18.37 17.14
N HIS A 201 -9.11 -17.98 17.43
CA HIS A 201 -10.18 -18.94 17.71
C HIS A 201 -10.61 -19.76 16.48
N GLU A 202 -10.26 -19.31 15.27
CA GLU A 202 -10.41 -20.08 14.02
C GLU A 202 -9.17 -20.96 13.73
N GLY A 203 -8.17 -20.94 14.63
CA GLY A 203 -6.94 -21.71 14.57
C GLY A 203 -6.08 -21.37 13.35
N ILE A 204 -5.25 -22.33 12.95
CA ILE A 204 -4.22 -22.16 11.92
C ILE A 204 -4.70 -21.58 10.59
N PHE A 205 -6.00 -21.63 10.29
CA PHE A 205 -6.59 -20.94 9.14
C PHE A 205 -6.33 -19.42 9.15
N ARG A 206 -6.16 -18.83 10.35
CA ARG A 206 -5.90 -17.41 10.57
C ARG A 206 -4.53 -17.12 11.15
N GLU A 207 -3.97 -18.07 11.92
CA GLU A 207 -2.82 -17.78 12.78
C GLU A 207 -1.56 -17.35 12.03
N ASP A 208 -1.39 -17.77 10.77
CA ASP A 208 -0.23 -17.49 9.92
C ASP A 208 -0.48 -16.45 8.80
N ASN A 209 -1.57 -15.68 8.91
CA ASN A 209 -1.95 -14.70 7.89
C ASN A 209 -1.34 -13.32 8.13
N HIS A 210 -1.18 -12.56 7.04
CA HIS A 210 -0.90 -11.12 7.02
C HIS A 210 0.30 -10.69 7.88
N ALA A 211 1.39 -11.46 7.85
CA ALA A 211 2.61 -11.14 8.58
C ALA A 211 3.14 -9.73 8.24
N TRP A 212 3.60 -8.99 9.24
CA TRP A 212 4.12 -7.64 9.11
C TRP A 212 5.60 -7.71 8.73
N LEU A 213 5.88 -7.93 7.44
CA LEU A 213 7.22 -8.21 6.93
C LEU A 213 7.95 -6.92 6.53
N PHE A 214 9.11 -6.70 7.15
CA PHE A 214 10.04 -5.62 6.84
C PHE A 214 11.38 -6.20 6.37
N PRO A 215 11.62 -6.30 5.06
CA PRO A 215 12.90 -6.75 4.54
C PRO A 215 13.99 -5.74 4.92
N TRP A 216 15.16 -6.25 5.29
CA TRP A 216 16.24 -5.47 5.85
C TRP A 216 17.59 -5.92 5.28
N ARG A 217 18.68 -5.55 5.98
CA ARG A 217 20.07 -5.82 5.58
C ARG A 217 20.33 -7.31 5.38
N ASN A 218 21.26 -7.60 4.47
CA ASN A 218 21.79 -8.95 4.22
C ASN A 218 20.73 -10.00 3.86
N GLY A 219 19.65 -9.60 3.18
CA GLY A 219 18.55 -10.49 2.80
C GLY A 219 17.66 -10.94 3.95
N THR A 220 17.82 -10.37 5.16
CA THR A 220 16.97 -10.73 6.30
C THR A 220 15.61 -10.04 6.24
N VAL A 221 14.65 -10.60 6.98
CA VAL A 221 13.30 -10.02 7.12
C VAL A 221 12.96 -9.92 8.59
N PHE A 222 12.59 -8.74 9.05
CA PHE A 222 12.01 -8.54 10.36
C PHE A 222 10.49 -8.71 10.27
N GLN A 223 9.93 -9.64 11.05
CA GLN A 223 8.49 -9.80 11.21
C GLN A 223 8.06 -9.11 12.51
N ALA A 224 7.31 -8.02 12.38
CA ALA A 224 6.91 -7.17 13.51
C ALA A 224 5.56 -7.58 14.17
N GLY A 225 4.85 -8.52 13.54
CA GLY A 225 3.49 -8.91 13.90
C GLY A 225 2.80 -9.69 12.77
N PRO A 226 1.49 -9.98 12.88
CA PRO A 226 0.57 -9.50 13.91
C PRO A 226 0.69 -10.22 15.27
N SER A 227 1.44 -11.31 15.35
CA SER A 227 1.71 -12.01 16.62
C SER A 227 2.41 -11.12 17.63
N LYS A 228 2.17 -11.39 18.91
CA LYS A 228 2.90 -10.75 20.02
C LYS A 228 4.41 -10.92 19.88
N ALA A 229 4.84 -12.12 19.50
CA ALA A 229 6.24 -12.41 19.24
C ALA A 229 6.69 -11.77 17.92
N MET A 230 7.82 -11.08 17.97
CA MET A 230 8.51 -10.56 16.79
C MET A 230 9.67 -11.50 16.46
N ASN A 231 10.01 -11.60 15.18
CA ASN A 231 11.01 -12.55 14.71
C ASN A 231 11.92 -11.95 13.65
N TRP A 232 13.16 -12.44 13.59
CA TRP A 232 14.06 -12.30 12.46
C TRP A 232 14.00 -13.55 11.62
N TYR A 233 13.80 -13.39 10.32
CA TYR A 233 13.92 -14.44 9.32
C TYR A 233 15.19 -14.26 8.49
N TYR A 234 15.86 -15.38 8.24
CA TYR A 234 17.05 -15.48 7.41
C TYR A 234 16.71 -16.29 6.15
N THR A 235 17.31 -15.91 5.03
CA THR A 235 16.94 -16.46 3.71
C THR A 235 18.12 -17.09 2.95
N ASP A 236 19.26 -17.21 3.61
CA ASP A 236 20.42 -17.94 3.11
C ASP A 236 20.29 -19.44 3.39
N GLY A 237 20.90 -20.28 2.54
CA GLY A 237 20.83 -21.73 2.68
C GLY A 237 19.39 -22.25 2.71
N GLU A 238 19.03 -22.95 3.78
CA GLU A 238 17.67 -23.48 4.03
C GLU A 238 16.77 -22.47 4.78
N GLY A 239 17.24 -21.25 5.01
CA GLY A 239 16.60 -20.23 5.83
C GLY A 239 16.77 -20.47 7.33
N GLY A 240 16.21 -19.55 8.11
CA GLY A 240 16.29 -19.59 9.57
C GLY A 240 15.30 -18.64 10.22
N VAL A 241 15.08 -18.81 11.52
CA VAL A 241 14.29 -17.89 12.34
C VAL A 241 14.92 -17.71 13.72
N SER A 242 14.91 -16.50 14.25
CA SER A 242 15.31 -16.20 15.62
C SER A 242 14.36 -15.18 16.27
N PRO A 243 14.13 -15.24 17.59
CA PRO A 243 13.24 -14.31 18.26
C PRO A 243 13.84 -12.89 18.26
N ALA A 244 12.99 -11.90 18.04
CA ALA A 244 13.33 -10.48 18.06
C ALA A 244 12.67 -9.71 19.22
N GLY A 245 12.03 -10.41 20.16
CA GLY A 245 11.36 -9.81 21.32
C GLY A 245 9.84 -9.90 21.22
N ILE A 246 9.16 -9.18 22.13
CA ILE A 246 7.69 -9.14 22.22
C ILE A 246 7.24 -7.71 21.90
N ARG A 247 6.30 -7.56 20.96
CA ARG A 247 5.68 -6.26 20.62
C ARG A 247 4.75 -5.79 21.72
N ASP A 248 3.83 -6.66 22.09
CA ASP A 248 2.74 -6.41 23.04
C ASP A 248 2.59 -7.70 23.87
N ASP A 249 2.56 -7.59 25.19
CA ASP A 249 2.47 -8.76 26.08
C ASP A 249 1.02 -9.21 26.31
N VAL A 250 0.04 -8.40 25.88
CA VAL A 250 -1.39 -8.64 26.06
C VAL A 250 -1.97 -9.32 24.82
N ASN A 251 -2.02 -8.61 23.68
CA ASN A 251 -2.79 -9.05 22.51
C ASN A 251 -1.94 -9.26 21.24
N ASP A 252 -2.32 -10.28 20.48
CA ASP A 252 -2.06 -10.29 19.04
C ASP A 252 -2.83 -9.13 18.37
N ALA A 253 -2.40 -8.73 17.18
CA ALA A 253 -2.93 -7.56 16.47
C ALA A 253 -3.24 -7.91 15.01
N MET A 254 -4.00 -8.98 14.78
CA MET A 254 -4.41 -9.38 13.45
C MET A 254 -5.09 -8.22 12.73
N CYS A 255 -4.71 -8.01 11.46
CA CYS A 255 -5.15 -6.88 10.64
C CYS A 255 -4.93 -5.48 11.26
N GLY A 256 -3.91 -5.35 12.11
CA GLY A 256 -3.38 -4.05 12.53
C GLY A 256 -2.48 -3.44 11.46
N VAL A 257 -2.39 -2.11 11.48
CA VAL A 257 -1.62 -1.36 10.49
C VAL A 257 -0.16 -1.25 10.86
N HIS A 258 0.72 -1.21 9.86
CA HIS A 258 2.17 -1.12 10.06
C HIS A 258 2.88 -0.40 8.90
N VAL A 259 3.91 0.38 9.19
CA VAL A 259 4.71 1.06 8.15
C VAL A 259 6.11 1.42 8.64
N MET A 260 7.11 1.33 7.74
CA MET A 260 8.46 1.85 7.98
C MET A 260 8.51 3.32 7.54
N TYR A 261 8.40 4.23 8.51
CA TYR A 261 8.23 5.68 8.24
C TYR A 261 9.55 6.46 8.17
N ASP A 262 10.64 5.82 8.61
CA ASP A 262 12.01 6.31 8.54
C ASP A 262 12.97 5.12 8.53
N VAL A 263 14.26 5.36 8.30
CA VAL A 263 15.30 4.32 8.27
C VAL A 263 15.30 3.52 9.57
N GLY A 264 14.86 2.27 9.49
CA GLY A 264 14.82 1.35 10.64
C GLY A 264 13.72 1.65 11.64
N LYS A 265 12.89 2.69 11.43
CA LYS A 265 11.80 3.04 12.35
C LYS A 265 10.46 2.58 11.81
N ILE A 266 9.76 1.79 12.63
CA ILE A 266 8.48 1.19 12.28
C ILE A 266 7.41 1.72 13.22
N PHE A 267 6.26 2.06 12.66
CA PHE A 267 5.03 2.34 13.37
C PHE A 267 4.08 1.16 13.22
N THR A 268 3.39 0.79 14.30
CA THR A 268 2.30 -0.19 14.27
C THR A 268 1.13 0.32 15.09
N ALA A 269 -0.11 0.06 14.67
CA ALA A 269 -1.28 0.41 15.47
C ALA A 269 -2.51 -0.47 15.16
N GLY A 270 -3.39 -0.57 16.14
CA GLY A 270 -4.68 -1.25 16.00
C GLY A 270 -4.59 -2.76 15.80
N GLY A 271 -5.50 -3.30 15.00
CA GLY A 271 -5.72 -4.73 14.82
C GLY A 271 -6.72 -5.28 15.83
N ALA A 272 -6.79 -6.60 15.95
CA ALA A 272 -7.58 -7.30 16.94
C ALA A 272 -6.90 -8.60 17.38
N GLN A 273 -7.26 -9.14 18.54
CA GLN A 273 -6.72 -10.42 19.02
C GLN A 273 -7.03 -11.57 18.06
N TYR A 274 -8.21 -11.56 17.43
CA TYR A 274 -8.64 -12.55 16.45
C TYR A 274 -8.94 -11.86 15.12
N TYR A 275 -8.84 -12.61 14.02
CA TYR A 275 -9.18 -12.14 12.69
C TYR A 275 -10.61 -11.61 12.59
N ASP A 276 -11.54 -12.28 13.25
CA ASP A 276 -12.98 -12.00 13.20
C ASP A 276 -13.59 -12.09 14.61
N ARG A 277 -14.75 -11.47 14.82
CA ARG A 277 -15.52 -11.45 16.08
C ARG A 277 -14.70 -11.04 17.30
N ALA A 278 -13.93 -9.97 17.17
CA ALA A 278 -13.11 -9.41 18.25
C ALA A 278 -13.23 -7.88 18.31
N PRO A 279 -13.09 -7.26 19.49
CA PRO A 279 -12.96 -5.81 19.57
C PRO A 279 -11.67 -5.37 18.87
N GLY A 280 -11.77 -4.26 18.14
CA GLY A 280 -10.60 -3.57 17.58
C GLY A 280 -9.74 -3.00 18.69
N LEU A 281 -8.47 -2.80 18.38
CA LEU A 281 -7.48 -2.23 19.29
C LEU A 281 -7.19 -0.78 18.90
N ALA A 282 -6.80 0.03 19.88
CA ALA A 282 -6.28 1.38 19.66
C ALA A 282 -4.78 1.50 20.01
N VAL A 283 -4.18 0.42 20.54
CA VAL A 283 -2.77 0.40 20.91
C VAL A 283 -1.89 0.73 19.72
N ALA A 284 -0.88 1.56 19.93
CA ALA A 284 0.15 1.86 18.96
C ALA A 284 1.57 1.71 19.54
N HIS A 285 2.51 1.37 18.68
CA HIS A 285 3.92 1.20 19.04
C HIS A 285 4.85 1.84 18.01
N LEU A 286 6.01 2.30 18.49
CA LEU A 286 7.17 2.60 17.66
C LEU A 286 8.26 1.55 17.91
N MET A 287 8.93 1.13 16.86
CA MET A 287 10.05 0.19 16.93
C MET A 287 11.25 0.76 16.19
N GLU A 288 12.45 0.36 16.62
CA GLU A 288 13.69 0.74 15.97
C GLU A 288 14.59 -0.49 15.72
N ILE A 289 14.92 -0.72 14.45
CA ILE A 289 15.81 -1.77 13.99
C ILE A 289 17.24 -1.23 13.98
N ASN A 290 18.03 -1.64 14.98
CA ASN A 290 19.43 -1.27 15.08
C ASN A 290 20.35 -2.28 14.36
N ASN A 291 20.20 -3.56 14.72
CA ASN A 291 21.07 -4.63 14.24
C ASN A 291 20.24 -5.87 13.85
N VAL A 292 20.65 -6.54 12.78
CA VAL A 292 20.08 -7.82 12.35
C VAL A 292 20.26 -8.86 13.46
N GLY A 293 19.20 -9.62 13.76
CA GLY A 293 19.22 -10.67 14.78
C GLY A 293 19.21 -10.19 16.23
N ALA A 294 19.31 -8.89 16.47
CA ALA A 294 19.18 -8.33 17.82
C ALA A 294 17.70 -8.19 18.21
N PRO A 295 17.38 -8.24 19.51
CA PRO A 295 16.06 -7.87 19.99
C PRO A 295 15.69 -6.44 19.55
N VAL A 296 14.43 -6.27 19.15
CA VAL A 296 13.81 -4.99 18.81
C VAL A 296 12.85 -4.65 19.95
N THR A 297 12.97 -3.44 20.50
CA THR A 297 12.05 -2.96 21.52
C THR A 297 10.88 -2.24 20.86
N ALA A 298 9.65 -2.61 21.25
CA ALA A 298 8.45 -1.88 20.88
C ALA A 298 8.12 -0.87 21.98
N GLU A 299 8.29 0.41 21.70
CA GLU A 299 7.88 1.51 22.56
C GLU A 299 6.37 1.69 22.46
N ARG A 300 5.62 1.45 23.54
CA ARG A 300 4.20 1.82 23.64
C ARG A 300 4.08 3.35 23.64
N ILE A 301 3.33 3.87 22.69
CA ILE A 301 3.01 5.30 22.56
C ILE A 301 1.53 5.53 22.92
N PRO A 302 1.04 6.79 22.97
CA PRO A 302 -0.38 7.04 23.17
C PRO A 302 -1.25 6.24 22.18
N ASP A 303 -2.42 5.83 22.62
CA ASP A 303 -3.35 5.09 21.77
C ASP A 303 -3.94 5.98 20.67
N MET A 304 -4.37 5.36 19.57
CA MET A 304 -5.26 6.01 18.60
C MET A 304 -6.55 6.48 19.31
N HIS A 305 -7.16 7.56 18.81
CA HIS A 305 -8.46 8.02 19.34
C HIS A 305 -9.56 7.00 19.07
N GLN A 306 -9.42 6.22 18.00
CA GLN A 306 -10.37 5.22 17.60
C GLN A 306 -9.72 3.84 17.55
N GLN A 307 -10.40 2.84 18.12
CA GLN A 307 -10.04 1.44 17.93
C GLN A 307 -10.31 1.02 16.49
N ARG A 308 -9.39 0.28 15.86
CA ARG A 308 -9.50 -0.10 14.45
C ARG A 308 -8.95 -1.50 14.21
N ALA A 309 -9.74 -2.34 13.57
CA ALA A 309 -9.29 -3.49 12.78
C ALA A 309 -9.61 -3.26 11.30
N PHE A 310 -8.83 -3.86 10.39
CA PHE A 310 -8.97 -3.70 8.93
C PHE A 310 -8.77 -2.27 8.40
N ALA A 311 -8.13 -1.39 9.18
CA ALA A 311 -7.70 -0.09 8.71
C ALA A 311 -6.54 -0.23 7.71
N ASN A 312 -6.24 0.86 6.99
CA ASN A 312 -5.05 0.97 6.15
C ASN A 312 -4.13 2.08 6.66
N VAL A 313 -2.86 2.04 6.24
CA VAL A 313 -1.85 3.04 6.62
C VAL A 313 -0.99 3.46 5.45
N VAL A 314 -0.65 4.75 5.41
CA VAL A 314 0.24 5.34 4.42
C VAL A 314 1.24 6.26 5.10
N VAL A 315 2.53 6.10 4.80
CA VAL A 315 3.55 7.10 5.16
C VAL A 315 3.57 8.24 4.14
N LEU A 316 3.61 9.48 4.64
CA LEU A 316 3.58 10.70 3.82
C LEU A 316 4.99 11.29 3.60
N PRO A 317 5.19 12.15 2.59
CA PRO A 317 6.49 12.78 2.29
C PRO A 317 7.15 13.48 3.48
N ASP A 318 6.36 14.11 4.35
CA ASP A 318 6.84 14.82 5.54
C ASP A 318 7.16 13.89 6.74
N GLY A 319 6.96 12.57 6.59
CA GLY A 319 7.23 11.57 7.61
C GLY A 319 6.08 11.29 8.56
N LYS A 320 4.95 12.00 8.43
CA LYS A 320 3.72 11.66 9.16
C LYS A 320 3.06 10.43 8.57
N ILE A 321 2.17 9.85 9.36
CA ILE A 321 1.55 8.56 9.07
C ILE A 321 0.04 8.74 9.10
N LEU A 322 -0.62 8.44 7.99
CA LEU A 322 -2.07 8.52 7.87
C LEU A 322 -2.68 7.13 8.07
N VAL A 323 -3.62 7.02 9.01
CA VAL A 323 -4.46 5.83 9.23
C VAL A 323 -5.88 6.13 8.76
N THR A 324 -6.43 5.27 7.91
CA THR A 324 -7.75 5.42 7.28
C THR A 324 -8.61 4.19 7.50
N GLY A 325 -9.92 4.40 7.61
CA GLY A 325 -10.91 3.34 7.71
C GLY A 325 -10.76 2.45 8.96
N GLY A 326 -11.17 1.20 8.78
CA GLY A 326 -11.30 0.18 9.80
C GLY A 326 -12.60 0.30 10.60
N GLN A 327 -12.82 -0.71 11.44
CA GLN A 327 -14.00 -0.85 12.28
C GLN A 327 -13.60 -1.12 13.74
N ARG A 328 -14.44 -0.68 14.68
CA ARG A 328 -14.20 -0.88 16.13
C ARG A 328 -14.46 -2.32 16.59
N TRP A 329 -15.17 -3.10 15.79
CA TRP A 329 -15.39 -4.52 16.02
C TRP A 329 -14.98 -5.28 14.78
N ALA A 330 -13.89 -6.05 14.83
CA ALA A 330 -13.36 -6.82 13.70
C ALA A 330 -14.42 -7.83 13.24
N GLN A 331 -15.06 -7.55 12.11
CA GLN A 331 -15.95 -8.47 11.43
C GLN A 331 -15.90 -8.31 9.92
N GLY A 332 -15.39 -9.35 9.24
CA GLY A 332 -15.29 -9.36 7.78
C GLY A 332 -16.67 -9.21 7.12
N PHE A 333 -16.71 -8.61 5.93
CA PHE A 333 -17.94 -8.45 5.12
C PHE A 333 -19.06 -7.68 5.84
N THR A 334 -18.71 -6.67 6.64
CA THR A 334 -19.68 -5.83 7.35
C THR A 334 -19.28 -4.35 7.40
N ASP A 335 -20.28 -3.49 7.50
CA ASP A 335 -20.14 -2.06 7.82
C ASP A 335 -20.56 -1.75 9.27
N ILE A 336 -20.36 -2.70 10.20
CA ILE A 336 -20.70 -2.45 11.60
C ILE A 336 -19.59 -1.65 12.29
N ASP A 337 -20.00 -0.71 13.14
CA ASP A 337 -19.12 0.23 13.87
C ASP A 337 -17.90 0.75 13.07
N PRO A 338 -18.12 1.31 11.85
CA PRO A 338 -17.04 1.80 11.02
C PRO A 338 -16.44 3.07 11.62
N VAL A 339 -15.17 3.31 11.31
CA VAL A 339 -14.46 4.52 11.70
C VAL A 339 -14.18 5.38 10.47
N PHE A 340 -15.02 6.40 10.26
CA PHE A 340 -14.91 7.33 9.13
C PHE A 340 -13.78 8.36 9.29
N THR A 341 -13.55 8.81 10.52
CA THR A 341 -12.51 9.80 10.84
C THR A 341 -11.14 9.19 10.57
N ALA A 342 -10.33 9.81 9.70
CA ALA A 342 -8.93 9.42 9.57
C ALA A 342 -8.09 10.00 10.72
N GLU A 343 -6.93 9.40 11.00
CA GLU A 343 -6.01 9.91 12.03
C GLU A 343 -4.61 10.11 11.44
N MET A 344 -4.03 11.27 11.71
CA MET A 344 -2.62 11.54 11.43
C MET A 344 -1.80 11.28 12.69
N PHE A 345 -0.77 10.46 12.59
CA PHE A 345 0.26 10.33 13.61
C PHE A 345 1.51 11.11 13.18
N ASP A 346 2.02 11.95 14.08
CA ASP A 346 3.32 12.61 13.93
C ASP A 346 4.36 11.92 14.85
N PRO A 347 5.34 11.20 14.27
CA PRO A 347 6.37 10.52 15.05
C PRO A 347 7.27 11.44 15.88
N ASN A 348 7.40 12.72 15.52
CA ASN A 348 8.27 13.66 16.23
C ASN A 348 7.66 14.09 17.56
N THR A 349 6.35 14.31 17.58
CA THR A 349 5.59 14.71 18.77
C THR A 349 4.94 13.52 19.48
N LYS A 350 4.87 12.36 18.82
CA LYS A 350 4.17 11.14 19.26
C LYS A 350 2.69 11.41 19.54
N THR A 351 2.05 12.20 18.69
CA THR A 351 0.64 12.60 18.84
C THR A 351 -0.20 12.15 17.66
N PHE A 352 -1.40 11.67 17.96
CA PHE A 352 -2.47 11.49 16.98
C PHE A 352 -3.27 12.79 16.82
N THR A 353 -3.78 13.04 15.62
CA THR A 353 -4.72 14.14 15.31
C THR A 353 -5.86 13.58 14.45
N GLU A 354 -7.09 13.78 14.88
CA GLU A 354 -8.27 13.42 14.08
C GLU A 354 -8.44 14.38 12.88
N LEU A 355 -8.66 13.79 11.72
CA LEU A 355 -8.78 14.46 10.43
C LEU A 355 -10.24 14.44 9.92
N ALA A 356 -10.46 14.94 8.71
CA ALA A 356 -11.76 14.88 8.07
C ALA A 356 -12.24 13.42 7.93
N ALA A 357 -13.54 13.20 8.10
CA ALA A 357 -14.16 11.90 7.93
C ALA A 357 -14.42 11.58 6.45
N GLU A 358 -14.11 10.35 6.02
CA GLU A 358 -14.52 9.86 4.70
C GLU A 358 -16.02 9.57 4.65
N ALA A 359 -16.60 9.48 3.45
CA ALA A 359 -18.05 9.35 3.29
C ALA A 359 -18.55 7.90 3.34
N ILE A 360 -17.66 6.93 3.08
CA ILE A 360 -17.99 5.52 2.90
C ILE A 360 -17.14 4.67 3.86
N PRO A 361 -17.71 3.67 4.55
CA PRO A 361 -16.93 2.75 5.38
C PRO A 361 -15.82 2.05 4.59
N ARG A 362 -14.60 2.02 5.14
CA ARG A 362 -13.44 1.33 4.55
C ARG A 362 -12.93 0.27 5.50
N ASN A 363 -13.60 -0.86 5.48
CA ASN A 363 -13.41 -1.95 6.42
C ASN A 363 -12.60 -3.08 5.77
N TYR A 364 -12.97 -4.33 6.05
CA TYR A 364 -12.45 -5.51 5.36
C TYR A 364 -12.50 -5.36 3.84
N HIS A 365 -11.42 -5.76 3.16
CA HIS A 365 -11.19 -5.57 1.72
C HIS A 365 -11.08 -4.13 1.23
N SER A 366 -10.87 -3.15 2.13
CA SER A 366 -10.47 -1.81 1.72
C SER A 366 -8.96 -1.69 1.53
N VAL A 367 -8.56 -0.65 0.80
CA VAL A 367 -7.16 -0.29 0.54
C VAL A 367 -6.92 1.19 0.77
N SER A 368 -5.69 1.55 1.13
CA SER A 368 -5.21 2.92 0.97
C SER A 368 -3.78 2.97 0.45
N ILE A 369 -3.49 3.94 -0.43
CA ILE A 369 -2.20 4.03 -1.13
C ILE A 369 -1.81 5.49 -1.43
N LEU A 370 -0.52 5.81 -1.28
CA LEU A 370 0.04 7.13 -1.59
C LEU A 370 -0.01 7.38 -3.11
N LEU A 371 -0.48 8.56 -3.50
CA LEU A 371 -0.47 9.03 -4.87
C LEU A 371 0.73 9.94 -5.16
N PRO A 372 1.19 10.03 -6.42
CA PRO A 372 2.37 10.82 -6.80
C PRO A 372 2.23 12.32 -6.53
N ASP A 373 1.03 12.85 -6.37
CA ASP A 373 0.81 14.25 -6.02
C ASP A 373 0.78 14.51 -4.50
N GLY A 374 1.11 13.51 -3.68
CA GLY A 374 1.09 13.60 -2.22
C GLY A 374 -0.31 13.51 -1.62
N THR A 375 -1.34 13.14 -2.40
CA THR A 375 -2.65 12.76 -1.85
C THR A 375 -2.69 11.26 -1.54
N VAL A 376 -3.77 10.80 -0.90
CA VAL A 376 -3.93 9.38 -0.55
C VAL A 376 -5.27 8.88 -1.09
N PHE A 377 -5.24 7.79 -1.86
CA PHE A 377 -6.45 7.08 -2.25
C PHE A 377 -6.91 6.17 -1.10
N SER A 378 -8.22 6.15 -0.82
CA SER A 378 -8.89 5.21 0.09
C SER A 378 -10.10 4.62 -0.64
N GLY A 379 -10.22 3.30 -0.73
CA GLY A 379 -11.27 2.67 -1.53
C GLY A 379 -11.50 1.20 -1.23
N GLY A 380 -12.50 0.62 -1.89
CA GLY A 380 -12.88 -0.78 -1.67
C GLY A 380 -13.65 -1.00 -0.38
N GLY A 381 -13.78 -2.28 -0.03
CA GLY A 381 -14.66 -2.79 1.02
C GLY A 381 -15.75 -3.71 0.47
N GLY A 382 -16.02 -4.84 1.14
CA GLY A 382 -17.06 -5.79 0.74
C GLY A 382 -16.52 -7.03 0.04
N LEU A 383 -16.97 -7.30 -1.19
CA LEU A 383 -16.96 -8.58 -1.89
C LEU A 383 -17.89 -9.64 -1.29
N CYS A 384 -18.44 -10.45 -2.16
CA CYS A 384 -19.34 -11.56 -1.82
C CYS A 384 -18.69 -12.91 -2.09
N TRP A 385 -18.81 -13.86 -1.16
CA TRP A 385 -18.41 -15.25 -1.42
C TRP A 385 -19.42 -15.92 -2.36
N ASP A 386 -18.92 -16.53 -3.44
CA ASP A 386 -19.64 -17.42 -4.37
C ASP A 386 -19.31 -18.88 -4.04
N ASP A 387 -20.36 -19.67 -3.76
CA ASP A 387 -20.27 -21.08 -3.40
C ASP A 387 -20.11 -22.03 -4.60
N GLY A 388 -20.01 -21.47 -5.81
CA GLY A 388 -19.91 -22.20 -7.06
C GLY A 388 -21.26 -22.36 -7.78
N THR A 389 -22.37 -21.92 -7.18
CA THR A 389 -23.68 -21.92 -7.85
C THR A 389 -23.82 -20.82 -8.90
N GLY A 390 -22.90 -19.85 -8.94
CA GLY A 390 -22.93 -18.72 -9.86
C GLY A 390 -23.99 -17.66 -9.48
N GLY A 391 -24.57 -17.78 -8.29
CA GLY A 391 -25.38 -16.75 -7.65
C GLY A 391 -24.69 -16.19 -6.40
N PRO A 392 -25.09 -14.99 -5.92
CA PRO A 392 -24.60 -14.48 -4.65
C PRO A 392 -24.99 -15.43 -3.52
N SER A 393 -24.06 -15.77 -2.62
CA SER A 393 -24.38 -16.63 -1.48
C SER A 393 -25.42 -15.96 -0.56
N TYR A 394 -26.21 -16.75 0.17
CA TYR A 394 -27.27 -16.28 1.08
C TYR A 394 -26.79 -15.27 2.15
N HIS A 395 -25.48 -15.18 2.38
CA HIS A 395 -24.85 -14.29 3.34
C HIS A 395 -24.40 -12.95 2.75
N CYS A 396 -24.48 -12.78 1.42
CA CYS A 396 -24.07 -11.53 0.78
C CYS A 396 -25.16 -10.47 0.94
N ARG A 397 -24.75 -9.33 1.49
CA ARG A 397 -25.56 -8.12 1.54
C ARG A 397 -24.91 -7.11 0.59
N ASP A 398 -25.54 -6.83 -0.55
CA ASP A 398 -25.05 -5.82 -1.52
C ASP A 398 -24.83 -4.44 -0.87
N THR A 399 -25.33 -4.22 0.35
CA THR A 399 -25.16 -3.00 1.14
C THR A 399 -23.75 -2.78 1.68
N VAL A 400 -22.85 -3.78 1.65
CA VAL A 400 -21.46 -3.64 2.16
C VAL A 400 -20.41 -3.66 1.04
N ASP A 401 -20.85 -3.80 -0.21
CA ASP A 401 -19.99 -3.72 -1.38
C ASP A 401 -19.73 -2.27 -1.76
N HIS A 402 -18.46 -1.87 -1.74
CA HIS A 402 -18.05 -0.50 -2.01
C HIS A 402 -17.17 -0.45 -3.28
N PRO A 403 -17.77 -0.53 -4.49
CA PRO A 403 -17.05 -0.39 -5.75
C PRO A 403 -16.74 1.09 -6.02
N ASN A 404 -16.07 1.73 -5.07
CA ASN A 404 -15.77 3.15 -5.09
C ASN A 404 -14.54 3.47 -4.23
N GLY A 405 -14.04 4.69 -4.36
CA GLY A 405 -12.98 5.24 -3.53
C GLY A 405 -13.08 6.76 -3.40
N GLN A 406 -12.23 7.35 -2.60
CA GLN A 406 -12.07 8.79 -2.43
C GLN A 406 -10.58 9.12 -2.34
N ILE A 407 -10.23 10.35 -2.70
CA ILE A 407 -8.87 10.86 -2.56
C ILE A 407 -8.86 11.85 -1.39
N PHE A 408 -8.04 11.56 -0.37
CA PHE A 408 -7.76 12.46 0.72
C PHE A 408 -6.63 13.42 0.34
N THR A 409 -6.86 14.71 0.52
CA THR A 409 -5.87 15.77 0.44
C THR A 409 -5.40 16.11 1.86
N PRO A 410 -4.19 15.70 2.28
CA PRO A 410 -3.72 15.96 3.64
C PRO A 410 -3.50 17.45 3.93
N PRO A 411 -3.49 17.86 5.22
CA PRO A 411 -3.40 19.26 5.64
C PRO A 411 -2.26 20.06 4.98
N TYR A 412 -1.11 19.41 4.74
CA TYR A 412 0.06 20.03 4.11
C TYR A 412 -0.17 20.58 2.69
N LEU A 413 -1.28 20.24 2.03
CA LEU A 413 -1.64 20.71 0.69
C LEU A 413 -2.71 21.80 0.73
N LEU A 414 -3.22 22.12 1.93
CA LEU A 414 -4.31 23.06 2.17
C LEU A 414 -3.83 24.34 2.89
N THR A 415 -2.53 24.46 3.14
CA THR A 415 -1.92 25.63 3.82
C THR A 415 -1.91 26.89 2.95
N GLY A 416 -2.05 26.74 1.62
CA GLY A 416 -1.89 27.82 0.64
C GLY A 416 -0.44 28.10 0.24
N ALA A 417 0.54 27.45 0.87
CA ALA A 417 1.94 27.57 0.48
C ALA A 417 2.18 26.86 -0.88
N PRO A 418 3.05 27.43 -1.75
CA PRO A 418 3.32 26.84 -3.05
C PRO A 418 4.05 25.51 -2.91
N ARG A 419 3.68 24.53 -3.74
CA ARG A 419 4.43 23.27 -3.84
C ARG A 419 5.82 23.54 -4.44
N PRO A 420 6.91 22.97 -3.87
CA PRO A 420 8.19 22.88 -4.57
C PRO A 420 8.02 22.15 -5.91
N ILE A 421 8.84 22.50 -6.89
CA ILE A 421 8.80 21.86 -8.22
C ILE A 421 10.17 21.30 -8.56
N ILE A 422 10.26 19.97 -8.65
CA ILE A 422 11.40 19.30 -9.26
C ILE A 422 11.29 19.50 -10.77
N GLN A 423 12.10 20.40 -11.32
CA GLN A 423 12.09 20.71 -12.75
C GLN A 423 12.62 19.51 -13.55
N ASP A 424 13.77 18.97 -13.12
CA ASP A 424 14.45 17.86 -13.80
C ASP A 424 15.23 16.98 -12.82
N VAL A 425 15.46 15.73 -13.20
CA VAL A 425 16.37 14.80 -12.52
C VAL A 425 17.31 14.24 -13.58
N ALA A 426 18.61 14.57 -13.49
CA ALA A 426 19.58 14.31 -14.55
C ALA A 426 19.66 12.83 -14.96
N SER A 427 19.47 11.93 -13.99
CA SER A 427 19.24 10.51 -14.23
C SER A 427 18.11 10.01 -13.34
N SER A 428 17.16 9.37 -13.99
CA SER A 428 15.99 8.76 -13.37
C SER A 428 16.35 7.40 -12.74
N ILE A 429 17.56 6.89 -12.99
CA ILE A 429 18.09 5.63 -12.48
C ILE A 429 19.34 5.90 -11.64
N VAL A 430 19.45 5.23 -10.48
CA VAL A 430 20.56 5.38 -9.54
C VAL A 430 20.95 4.04 -8.91
N THR A 431 22.19 3.92 -8.44
CA THR A 431 22.69 2.75 -7.69
C THR A 431 22.81 3.09 -6.21
N HIS A 432 22.88 2.08 -5.35
CA HIS A 432 23.33 2.24 -3.96
C HIS A 432 24.69 2.95 -3.92
N GLY A 433 24.85 3.91 -3.00
CA GLY A 433 26.06 4.74 -2.89
C GLY A 433 26.25 5.76 -4.01
N GLY A 434 25.37 5.79 -5.01
CA GLY A 434 25.35 6.81 -6.06
C GLY A 434 24.72 8.12 -5.59
N GLU A 435 24.56 9.07 -6.51
CA GLU A 435 23.95 10.36 -6.23
C GLU A 435 22.92 10.70 -7.33
N LEU A 436 21.83 11.34 -6.95
CA LEU A 436 20.92 12.00 -7.88
C LEU A 436 21.28 13.47 -7.99
N ARG A 437 21.21 14.02 -9.21
CA ARG A 437 21.31 15.46 -9.47
C ARG A 437 19.94 15.97 -9.88
N VAL A 438 19.41 16.89 -9.08
CA VAL A 438 18.05 17.39 -9.17
C VAL A 438 18.10 18.89 -9.45
N LYS A 439 17.38 19.34 -10.48
CA LYS A 439 17.16 20.76 -10.73
C LYS A 439 15.81 21.17 -10.16
N MET A 440 15.83 22.11 -9.22
CA MET A 440 14.61 22.72 -8.68
C MET A 440 14.21 23.94 -9.51
N GLN A 441 12.90 24.18 -9.65
CA GLN A 441 12.43 25.47 -10.12
C GLN A 441 12.48 26.47 -8.96
N GLY A 442 13.29 27.52 -9.07
CA GLY A 442 13.50 28.49 -8.00
C GLY A 442 14.60 28.07 -7.03
N SER A 443 14.50 28.50 -5.76
CA SER A 443 15.48 28.15 -4.74
C SER A 443 15.20 26.76 -4.12
N ALA A 444 16.27 26.05 -3.76
CA ALA A 444 16.23 24.83 -2.96
C ALA A 444 16.49 25.07 -1.46
N ASP A 445 16.65 26.34 -1.04
CA ASP A 445 16.89 26.69 0.35
C ASP A 445 15.72 26.25 1.25
N GLY A 446 16.02 25.52 2.32
CA GLY A 446 15.01 25.00 3.24
C GLY A 446 14.15 23.85 2.69
N VAL A 447 14.43 23.38 1.47
CA VAL A 447 13.76 22.21 0.89
C VAL A 447 14.47 20.93 1.36
N THR A 448 13.68 19.99 1.89
CA THR A 448 14.13 18.63 2.21
C THR A 448 13.65 17.66 1.14
N PHE A 449 14.19 16.44 1.13
CA PHE A 449 13.80 15.43 0.15
C PHE A 449 13.45 14.12 0.85
N SER A 450 12.49 13.41 0.30
CA SER A 450 12.12 12.07 0.77
C SER A 450 11.96 11.11 -0.40
N PHE A 451 12.51 9.93 -0.21
CA PHE A 451 12.20 8.75 -1.00
C PHE A 451 11.04 8.00 -0.34
N ILE A 452 10.01 7.66 -1.11
CA ILE A 452 8.96 6.73 -0.68
C ILE A 452 8.81 5.64 -1.72
N ARG A 453 9.00 4.38 -1.33
CA ARG A 453 8.90 3.26 -2.27
C ARG A 453 7.46 3.11 -2.75
N ILE A 454 7.28 2.91 -4.05
CA ILE A 454 5.94 2.79 -4.65
C ILE A 454 5.25 1.55 -4.08
N GLY A 455 4.08 1.75 -3.49
CA GLY A 455 3.38 0.72 -2.72
C GLY A 455 2.54 -0.23 -3.57
N SER A 456 2.25 -1.39 -2.99
CA SER A 456 1.16 -2.30 -3.38
C SER A 456 0.42 -2.72 -2.11
N VAL A 457 -0.90 -2.84 -2.17
CA VAL A 457 -1.72 -3.04 -0.96
C VAL A 457 -2.91 -3.95 -1.22
N THR A 458 -3.16 -4.85 -0.28
CA THR A 458 -4.40 -5.61 -0.14
C THR A 458 -4.51 -6.14 1.29
N HIS A 459 -5.73 -6.31 1.81
CA HIS A 459 -5.95 -6.87 3.15
C HIS A 459 -5.07 -6.22 4.23
N ASN A 460 -5.05 -4.88 4.29
CA ASN A 460 -4.20 -4.06 5.16
C ASN A 460 -2.67 -4.25 5.06
N VAL A 461 -2.18 -5.14 4.19
CA VAL A 461 -0.76 -5.45 4.01
C VAL A 461 -0.23 -4.62 2.84
N ASN A 462 0.75 -3.77 3.14
CA ASN A 462 1.59 -3.11 2.15
C ASN A 462 3.05 -3.21 2.63
N SER A 463 3.75 -4.24 2.14
CA SER A 463 5.16 -4.53 2.47
C SER A 463 6.14 -3.78 1.57
N ASP A 464 5.65 -3.14 0.50
CA ASP A 464 6.47 -2.39 -0.44
C ASP A 464 6.80 -0.99 0.07
N GLN A 465 5.82 -0.30 0.66
CA GLN A 465 5.99 1.09 1.08
C GLN A 465 7.02 1.20 2.21
N ARG A 466 7.90 2.20 2.08
CA ARG A 466 8.78 2.69 3.14
C ARG A 466 9.27 4.07 2.79
N ARG A 467 9.60 4.87 3.80
CA ARG A 467 10.14 6.21 3.61
C ARG A 467 11.59 6.31 4.05
N ILE A 468 12.37 7.06 3.27
CA ILE A 468 13.77 7.38 3.54
C ILE A 468 13.95 8.90 3.36
N PRO A 469 14.30 9.65 4.41
CA PRO A 469 14.70 11.05 4.25
C PRO A 469 16.06 11.13 3.54
N LEU A 470 16.21 12.07 2.61
CA LEU A 470 17.44 12.34 1.89
C LEU A 470 17.99 13.70 2.32
N GLN A 471 19.30 13.75 2.55
CA GLN A 471 20.01 14.97 2.95
C GLN A 471 20.59 15.67 1.71
N PRO A 472 20.05 16.83 1.29
CA PRO A 472 20.52 17.51 0.08
C PRO A 472 21.86 18.22 0.29
N ARG A 473 22.67 18.26 -0.77
CA ARG A 473 23.81 19.18 -0.92
C ARG A 473 23.54 20.13 -2.09
N ILE A 474 23.64 21.43 -1.88
CA ILE A 474 23.47 22.42 -2.95
C ILE A 474 24.81 22.61 -3.66
N GLU A 475 24.85 22.34 -4.96
CA GLU A 475 26.02 22.50 -5.83
C GLU A 475 25.65 23.41 -7.01
N GLY A 476 25.80 24.72 -6.84
CA GLY A 476 25.42 25.71 -7.85
C GLY A 476 23.90 25.79 -8.03
N GLU A 477 23.39 25.48 -9.22
CA GLU A 477 21.94 25.42 -9.51
C GLU A 477 21.33 24.03 -9.28
N GLU A 478 22.15 23.03 -8.93
CA GLU A 478 21.69 21.66 -8.71
C GLU A 478 21.64 21.31 -7.23
N VAL A 479 20.71 20.43 -6.89
CA VAL A 479 20.66 19.72 -5.62
C VAL A 479 21.17 18.30 -5.83
N VAL A 480 22.22 17.94 -5.11
CA VAL A 480 22.78 16.60 -5.11
C VAL A 480 22.23 15.81 -3.91
N LEU A 481 21.60 14.68 -4.21
CA LEU A 481 21.03 13.78 -3.21
C LEU A 481 21.85 12.47 -3.17
N PRO A 482 22.69 12.27 -2.16
CA PRO A 482 23.41 11.01 -1.99
C PRO A 482 22.44 9.88 -1.60
N ILE A 483 22.55 8.75 -2.30
CA ILE A 483 21.78 7.54 -2.01
C ILE A 483 22.59 6.66 -1.08
N MET A 484 21.99 6.23 0.02
CA MET A 484 22.65 5.36 0.99
C MET A 484 23.18 4.08 0.32
N ASN A 485 24.41 3.69 0.64
CA ASN A 485 25.00 2.45 0.15
C ASN A 485 24.55 1.24 0.98
N ASP A 486 23.25 1.04 1.09
CA ASP A 486 22.64 -0.04 1.87
C ASP A 486 21.33 -0.45 1.20
N SER A 487 21.34 -1.62 0.55
CA SER A 487 20.17 -2.13 -0.16
C SER A 487 19.10 -2.72 0.76
N GLY A 488 19.40 -2.93 2.04
CA GLY A 488 18.39 -3.30 3.05
C GLY A 488 17.56 -2.10 3.51
N VAL A 489 18.15 -0.91 3.43
CA VAL A 489 17.46 0.37 3.67
C VAL A 489 16.76 0.82 2.40
N VAL A 490 17.55 1.09 1.35
CA VAL A 490 17.08 1.51 0.02
C VAL A 490 16.86 0.26 -0.84
N LEU A 491 15.73 -0.43 -0.68
CA LEU A 491 15.41 -1.59 -1.52
C LEU A 491 15.48 -1.26 -3.02
N PRO A 492 15.88 -2.22 -3.88
CA PRO A 492 15.79 -2.04 -5.32
C PRO A 492 14.32 -1.90 -5.77
N GLY A 493 14.12 -1.22 -6.90
CA GLY A 493 12.80 -0.97 -7.48
C GLY A 493 12.48 0.51 -7.65
N ALA A 494 11.19 0.84 -7.75
CA ALA A 494 10.72 2.17 -8.08
C ALA A 494 10.28 2.96 -6.84
N TRP A 495 10.69 4.23 -6.81
CA TRP A 495 10.49 5.15 -5.70
C TRP A 495 9.88 6.45 -6.19
N TYR A 496 9.06 7.07 -5.35
CA TYR A 496 8.76 8.49 -5.44
C TYR A 496 9.91 9.28 -4.84
N LEU A 497 10.40 10.27 -5.58
CA LEU A 497 11.20 11.37 -5.08
C LEU A 497 10.31 12.59 -4.88
N PHE A 498 10.14 12.99 -3.63
CA PHE A 498 9.47 14.24 -3.26
C PHE A 498 10.49 15.28 -2.80
N ALA A 499 10.32 16.51 -3.24
CA ALA A 499 10.86 17.69 -2.59
C ALA A 499 9.80 18.22 -1.61
N VAL A 500 10.19 18.59 -0.40
CA VAL A 500 9.27 19.01 0.68
C VAL A 500 9.72 20.37 1.19
N SER A 501 8.83 21.36 1.15
CA SER A 501 9.12 22.73 1.62
C SER A 501 9.36 22.78 3.13
N ALA A 502 9.85 23.91 3.64
CA ALA A 502 10.02 24.14 5.07
C ALA A 502 8.69 24.04 5.86
N GLU A 503 7.57 24.33 5.22
CA GLU A 503 6.21 24.20 5.74
C GLU A 503 5.64 22.78 5.60
N GLY A 504 6.41 21.83 5.05
CA GLY A 504 6.00 20.44 4.88
C GLY A 504 5.22 20.16 3.59
N VAL A 505 5.13 21.11 2.66
CA VAL A 505 4.35 20.94 1.41
C VAL A 505 5.17 20.11 0.39
N PRO A 506 4.69 18.94 -0.06
CA PRO A 506 5.40 18.14 -1.04
C PRO A 506 5.16 18.60 -2.48
N SER A 507 6.19 18.42 -3.31
CA SER A 507 6.09 18.48 -4.77
C SER A 507 5.16 17.39 -5.30
N VAL A 508 4.82 17.44 -6.59
CA VAL A 508 4.49 16.20 -7.31
C VAL A 508 5.78 15.38 -7.41
N ALA A 509 5.69 14.08 -7.19
CA ALA A 509 6.84 13.18 -7.22
C ALA A 509 7.49 13.13 -8.61
N ARG A 510 8.77 12.79 -8.61
CA ARG A 510 9.41 12.15 -9.75
C ARG A 510 9.58 10.68 -9.45
N THR A 511 9.36 9.81 -10.42
CA THR A 511 9.81 8.43 -10.30
C THR A 511 11.33 8.44 -10.21
N VAL A 512 11.91 7.53 -9.42
CA VAL A 512 13.34 7.20 -9.45
C VAL A 512 13.47 5.70 -9.32
N TRP A 513 14.43 5.13 -10.03
CA TRP A 513 14.72 3.71 -10.01
C TRP A 513 16.02 3.43 -9.30
N VAL A 514 15.96 2.65 -8.24
CA VAL A 514 17.15 2.15 -7.55
C VAL A 514 17.48 0.78 -8.14
N LYS A 515 18.61 0.68 -8.84
CA LYS A 515 19.05 -0.57 -9.45
C LYS A 515 19.27 -1.64 -8.38
N GLN A 516 18.95 -2.87 -8.74
CA GLN A 516 19.48 -4.03 -8.05
C GLN A 516 21.00 -4.08 -8.27
N ALA A 517 21.74 -4.24 -7.17
CA ALA A 517 23.20 -4.30 -7.16
C ALA A 517 23.75 -5.58 -7.81
#